data_AF-A0A948HM02-F1
#
_entry.id   AF-A0A948HM02-F1
#
_cell.length_a   1.000
_cell.length_b   1.000
_cell.length_c   1.000
_cell.angle_alpha   90.00
_cell.angle_beta   90.00
_cell.angle_gamma   90.00
#
_symmetry.space_group_name_H-M   'P 1'
#
loop_
_entity.id
_entity.type
_entity.pdbx_description
1 polymer ?
#
loop_
_entity_poly.entity_id
_entity_poly.type
_entity_poly.pdbx_seq_one_letter_code
_entity_poly.pdbx_strand_id
1 'polypeptide(L)' 'WQPDQRLTAAEALRGFTADAAWAGHDEAQVGRLQPGLHADFVVLDRDPLSIAPADLADLQVRSTWVDGAPVYDTAR' A
#
# COMPACT_ATOMS: atom_id res chain seq x y z
N TRP A 1 6.62 -22.16 6.93
CA TRP A 1 5.49 -21.43 6.32
C TRP A 1 4.46 -22.45 5.87
N GLN A 2 3.15 -22.13 5.84
CA GLN A 2 2.11 -23.01 5.29
C GLN A 2 1.82 -22.58 3.84
N PRO A 3 2.10 -23.40 2.80
CA PRO A 3 1.86 -23.04 1.41
C PRO A 3 0.42 -22.63 1.13
N ASP A 4 -0.54 -23.29 1.79
CA ASP A 4 -1.98 -23.06 1.61
C ASP A 4 -2.47 -21.74 2.22
N GLN A 5 -1.63 -21.06 3.02
CA GLN A 5 -1.93 -19.75 3.61
C GLN A 5 -1.27 -18.59 2.84
N ARG A 6 -0.75 -18.85 1.63
CA ARG A 6 -0.14 -17.81 0.80
C ARG A 6 -1.21 -16.91 0.20
N LEU A 7 -1.04 -15.60 0.41
CA LEU A 7 -1.84 -14.59 -0.25
C LEU A 7 -1.32 -14.34 -1.67
N THR A 8 -2.24 -14.03 -2.58
CA THR A 8 -1.91 -13.34 -3.83
C THR A 8 -1.42 -11.91 -3.54
N ALA A 9 -0.71 -11.29 -4.48
CA ALA A 9 -0.25 -9.91 -4.33
C ALA A 9 -1.42 -8.93 -4.12
N ALA A 10 -2.55 -9.16 -4.79
CA ALA A 10 -3.76 -8.35 -4.64
C ALA A 10 -4.41 -8.49 -3.25
N GLU A 11 -4.48 -9.71 -2.71
CA GLU A 11 -4.96 -9.96 -1.35
C GLU A 11 -4.02 -9.32 -0.32
N ALA A 12 -2.71 -9.44 -0.50
CA ALA A 12 -1.73 -8.80 0.38
C ALA A 12 -1.87 -7.27 0.33
N LEU A 13 -1.95 -6.67 -0.86
CA LEU A 13 -2.11 -5.23 -1.02
C LEU A 13 -3.38 -4.73 -0.33
N ARG A 14 -4.51 -5.41 -0.51
CA ARG A 14 -5.77 -5.09 0.16
C ARG A 14 -5.65 -5.28 1.68
N GLY A 15 -5.02 -6.36 2.12
CA GLY A 15 -4.77 -6.70 3.52
C GLY A 15 -4.00 -5.62 4.27
N PHE A 16 -3.04 -4.98 3.60
CA PHE A 16 -2.26 -3.86 4.16
C PHE A 16 -2.88 -2.47 3.95
N THR A 17 -4.05 -2.38 3.31
CA THR A 17 -4.71 -1.10 3.01
C THR A 17 -6.17 -1.11 3.47
N ALA A 18 -7.10 -1.41 2.57
CA ALA A 18 -8.54 -1.31 2.82
C ALA A 18 -9.03 -2.27 3.92
N ASP A 19 -8.52 -3.50 3.96
CA ASP A 19 -8.97 -4.49 4.97
C ASP A 19 -8.37 -4.18 6.35
N ALA A 20 -7.15 -3.63 6.41
CA ALA A 20 -6.57 -3.12 7.66
C ALA A 20 -7.35 -1.92 8.21
N ALA A 21 -7.73 -0.97 7.35
CA ALA A 21 -8.56 0.18 7.75
C ALA A 21 -9.92 -0.29 8.30
N TRP A 22 -10.57 -1.24 7.63
CA TRP A 22 -11.82 -1.82 8.11
C TRP A 22 -11.66 -2.56 9.45
N ALA A 23 -10.59 -3.35 9.60
CA ALA A 23 -10.30 -4.04 10.86
C ALA A 23 -10.00 -3.06 12.01
N GLY A 24 -9.49 -1.87 11.70
CA GLY A 24 -9.27 -0.77 12.65
C GLY A 24 -10.48 0.13 12.89
N HIS A 25 -11.60 -0.07 12.17
CA HIS A 25 -12.76 0.83 12.16
C HIS A 25 -12.49 2.25 11.61
N ASP A 26 -11.46 2.39 10.78
CA ASP A 26 -11.03 3.66 10.18
C ASP A 26 -11.33 3.72 8.66
N GLU A 27 -12.14 2.81 8.11
CA GLU A 27 -12.41 2.71 6.67
C GLU A 27 -13.12 3.93 6.06
N ALA A 28 -13.75 4.76 6.91
CA ALA A 28 -14.33 6.03 6.51
C ALA A 28 -13.29 7.16 6.36
N GLN A 29 -12.05 6.91 6.76
CA GLN A 29 -10.97 7.90 6.83
C GLN A 29 -9.77 7.47 5.96
N VAL A 30 -9.33 6.22 6.04
CA VAL A 30 -8.07 5.74 5.41
C VAL A 30 -8.23 4.42 4.65
N GLY A 31 -7.14 3.96 4.02
CA GLY A 31 -7.05 2.64 3.38
C GLY A 31 -7.51 2.59 1.92
N ARG A 32 -8.04 3.70 1.37
CA ARG A 32 -8.41 3.85 -0.04
C ARG A 32 -8.10 5.26 -0.53
N LEU A 33 -7.77 5.38 -1.82
CA LEU A 33 -7.63 6.68 -2.49
C LEU A 33 -8.95 7.05 -3.18
N GLN A 34 -9.78 7.81 -2.47
CA GLN A 34 -11.09 8.27 -2.92
C GLN A 34 -11.37 9.67 -2.35
N PRO A 35 -12.13 10.55 -3.06
CA PRO A 35 -12.57 11.81 -2.48
C PRO A 35 -13.26 11.64 -1.12
N GLY A 36 -12.86 12.47 -0.14
CA GLY A 36 -13.38 12.44 1.23
C GLY A 36 -12.51 11.68 2.24
N LEU A 37 -11.55 10.88 1.78
CA LEU A 37 -10.58 10.17 2.63
C LEU A 37 -9.25 10.94 2.72
N HIS A 38 -8.42 10.58 3.70
CA HIS A 38 -7.06 11.09 3.82
C HIS A 38 -6.24 10.71 2.58
N ALA A 39 -5.44 11.66 2.10
CA ALA A 39 -4.54 11.45 0.97
C ALA A 39 -3.22 10.83 1.44
N ASP A 40 -3.34 9.63 2.02
CA ASP A 40 -2.23 8.83 2.54
C ASP A 40 -1.85 7.76 1.54
N PHE A 41 -0.66 7.87 0.94
CA PHE A 41 -0.18 6.90 -0.04
C PHE A 41 1.33 6.90 -0.20
N VAL A 42 1.81 5.85 -0.84
CA VAL A 42 3.18 5.75 -1.35
C VAL A 42 3.15 5.69 -2.87
N VAL A 43 4.18 6.27 -3.48
CA VAL A 43 4.48 6.08 -4.91
C VAL A 43 5.60 5.05 -4.99
N LEU A 44 5.35 3.95 -5.69
CA LEU A 44 6.31 2.87 -5.85
C LEU A 44 7.02 2.99 -7.20
N ASP A 45 8.24 2.47 -7.30
CA ASP A 45 9.02 2.45 -8.54
C ASP A 45 8.43 1.52 -9.61
N ARG A 46 7.72 0.48 -9.16
CA ARG A 46 7.07 -0.55 -9.99
C ARG A 46 5.71 -0.91 -9.42
N ASP A 47 4.83 -1.47 -10.27
CA ASP A 47 3.54 -1.98 -9.82
C ASP A 47 3.72 -3.36 -9.12
N PRO A 48 3.43 -3.47 -7.81
CA PRO A 48 3.60 -4.71 -7.05
C PRO A 48 2.66 -5.84 -7.49
N LEU A 49 1.61 -5.54 -8.27
CA LEU A 49 0.69 -6.54 -8.84
C LEU A 49 1.21 -7.14 -10.15
N SER A 50 2.26 -6.55 -10.73
CA SER A 50 2.77 -6.89 -12.06
C SER A 50 4.13 -7.61 -12.06
N ILE A 51 4.81 -7.66 -10.91
CA ILE A 51 6.16 -8.22 -10.77
C ILE A 51 6.16 -9.60 -10.11
N ALA A 52 7.27 -10.33 -10.21
CA ALA A 52 7.37 -11.64 -9.56
C ALA A 52 7.41 -11.47 -8.03
N PRO A 53 6.84 -12.42 -7.26
CA PRO A 53 6.88 -12.35 -5.79
C PRO A 53 8.28 -12.23 -5.19
N ALA A 54 9.29 -12.79 -5.87
CA ALA A 54 10.69 -12.68 -5.45
C ALA A 54 11.23 -11.24 -5.54
N ASP A 55 10.68 -10.42 -6.44
CA ASP A 55 11.14 -9.05 -6.70
C ASP A 55 10.46 -8.02 -5.80
N LEU A 56 9.42 -8.43 -5.04
CA LEU A 56 8.69 -7.55 -4.11
C LEU A 56 9.61 -6.97 -3.02
N ALA A 57 10.64 -7.72 -2.62
CA ALA A 57 11.61 -7.27 -1.61
C ALA A 57 12.48 -6.10 -2.09
N ASP A 58 12.64 -5.94 -3.41
CA ASP A 58 13.45 -4.89 -4.01
C ASP A 58 12.62 -3.66 -4.41
N LEU A 59 11.30 -3.69 -4.18
CA LEU A 59 10.41 -2.57 -4.50
C LEU A 59 10.82 -1.32 -3.71
N GLN A 60 10.94 -0.19 -4.40
CA GLN A 60 11.39 1.06 -3.80
C GLN A 60 10.24 2.04 -3.66
N VAL A 61 10.11 2.62 -2.46
CA VAL A 61 9.22 3.76 -2.24
C VAL A 61 9.90 5.01 -2.79
N ARG A 62 9.32 5.63 -3.82
CA ARG A 62 9.82 6.88 -4.41
C ARG A 62 9.46 8.10 -3.56
N SER A 63 8.25 8.09 -3.00
CA SER A 63 7.76 9.15 -2.11
C SER A 63 6.64 8.63 -1.20
N THR A 64 6.52 9.22 -0.01
CA THR A 64 5.43 8.98 0.94
C THR A 64 4.67 10.27 1.18
N TRP A 65 3.34 10.17 1.17
CA TRP A 65 2.41 11.27 1.35
C TRP A 65 1.50 10.97 2.54
N VAL A 66 1.34 11.96 3.41
CA VAL A 66 0.44 11.92 4.57
C VAL A 66 -0.40 13.19 4.53
N ASP A 67 -1.72 13.08 4.61
CA ASP A 67 -2.67 14.19 4.51
C ASP A 67 -2.45 15.06 3.26
N GLY A 68 -2.01 14.44 2.16
CA GLY A 68 -1.72 15.15 0.90
C GLY A 68 -0.44 15.99 0.93
N ALA A 69 0.38 15.89 1.98
CA ALA A 69 1.69 16.50 2.06
C ALA A 69 2.81 15.46 1.90
N PRO A 70 3.88 15.75 1.11
CA PRO A 70 5.00 14.84 0.98
C PRO A 70 5.84 14.85 2.27
N VAL A 71 6.00 13.68 2.90
CA VAL A 71 6.82 13.49 4.11
C VAL A 71 8.15 12.77 3.83
N TYR A 72 8.25 12.12 2.67
CA TYR A 72 9.46 11.46 2.19
C TYR A 72 9.52 11.55 0.65
N ASP A 73 10.70 11.77 0.11
CA ASP A 73 10.98 11.78 -1.34
C ASP A 73 12.44 11.41 -1.59
N THR A 74 12.66 10.51 -2.54
CA THR A 74 13.99 10.07 -2.98
C THR A 74 14.71 11.08 -3.89
N ALA A 75 13.99 12.05 -4.47
CA ALA A 75 14.55 13.07 -5.36
C ALA A 75 15.02 14.35 -4.64
N ARG A 76 14.90 14.40 -3.30
CA ARG A 76 15.34 15.53 -2.46
C ARG A 76 16.75 15.35 -1.90
#